data_AF-A0A847HP98-F1
#
_entry.id   AF-A0A847HP98-F1
#
_cell.length_a   1.000
_cell.length_b   1.000
_cell.length_c   1.000
_cell.angle_alpha   90.00
_cell.angle_beta   90.00
_cell.angle_gamma   90.00
#
_symmetry.space_group_name_H-M   'P 1'
#
loop_
_entity.id
_entity.type
_entity.pdbx_description
1 polymer ?
#
loop_
_entity_poly.entity_id
_entity_poly.type
_entity_poly.pdbx_seq_one_letter_code
_entity_poly.pdbx_strand_id
1 'polypeptide(L)' 'MKVTQKELALVQDLYLLQVDLQQKLQSGVQDPKERKEARKQAKEFSAMLQQVDWRCMGGEDVLQSLRETEQEVMQKLR' A
#
# COMPACT_ATOMS: atom_id res chain seq x y z
N MET A 1 15.21 5.03 -19.06
CA MET A 1 14.64 3.68 -18.82
C MET A 1 13.32 3.60 -19.56
N LYS A 2 12.97 2.45 -20.15
CA LYS A 2 11.61 2.21 -20.65
C LYS A 2 10.82 1.57 -19.51
N VAL A 3 9.76 2.23 -19.08
CA VAL A 3 8.81 1.65 -18.12
C VAL A 3 8.10 0.49 -18.80
N THR A 4 8.07 -0.65 -18.13
CA THR A 4 7.42 -1.87 -18.60
C THR A 4 5.96 -1.93 -18.14
N GLN A 5 5.14 -2.67 -18.86
CA GLN A 5 3.74 -2.88 -18.47
C GLN A 5 3.61 -3.62 -17.12
N LYS A 6 4.60 -4.44 -16.76
CA LYS A 6 4.68 -5.11 -15.47
C LYS A 6 4.93 -4.13 -14.32
N GLU A 7 5.82 -3.15 -14.51
CA GLU A 7 6.08 -2.11 -13.51
C GLU A 7 4.85 -1.22 -13.29
N LEU A 8 4.15 -0.85 -14.37
CA LEU A 8 2.90 -0.08 -14.27
C LEU A 8 1.79 -0.88 -13.56
N ALA A 9 1.67 -2.18 -13.84
CA ALA A 9 0.71 -3.05 -13.17
C ALA A 9 1.00 -3.11 -11.66
N LEU A 10 2.27 -3.26 -11.27
CA LEU A 10 2.66 -3.26 -9.86
C LEU A 10 2.32 -1.94 -9.16
N VAL A 11 2.55 -0.80 -9.81
CA VAL A 11 2.19 0.52 -9.28
C VAL A 11 0.67 0.68 -9.16
N GLN A 12 -0.09 0.20 -10.14
CA GLN A 12 -1.56 0.20 -10.10
C GLN A 12 -2.08 -0.64 -8.93
N ASP A 13 -1.59 -1.87 -8.77
CA ASP A 13 -2.00 -2.79 -7.70
C ASP A 13 -1.68 -2.19 -6.33
N LEU A 14 -0.51 -1.54 -6.21
CA LEU A 14 -0.11 -0.82 -5.01
C LEU A 14 -1.11 0.30 -4.65
N TYR A 15 -1.52 1.12 -5.61
CA TYR A 15 -2.49 2.20 -5.35
C TYR A 15 -3.88 1.68 -4.99
N LEU A 16 -4.34 0.61 -5.63
CA LEU A 16 -5.61 -0.02 -5.27
C LEU A 16 -5.59 -0.54 -3.83
N LEU A 17 -4.47 -1.18 -3.44
CA LEU A 17 -4.30 -1.69 -2.09
C LEU A 17 -4.18 -0.57 -1.05
N GLN A 18 -3.54 0.55 -1.39
CA GLN A 18 -3.51 1.75 -0.55
C GLN A 18 -4.93 2.24 -0.24
N VAL A 19 -5.78 2.37 -1.26
CA VAL A 19 -7.16 2.85 -1.10
C VAL A 19 -7.99 1.91 -0.23
N ASP A 20 -7.89 0.60 -0.45
CA ASP A 20 -8.62 -0.40 0.35
C ASP A 20 -8.19 -0.35 1.84
N LEU A 21 -6.87 -0.27 2.10
CA LEU A 21 -6.36 -0.13 3.47
C LEU A 21 -6.84 1.16 4.13
N GLN A 22 -6.84 2.28 3.42
CA GLN A 22 -7.34 3.56 3.94
C GLN A 22 -8.84 3.49 4.27
N GLN A 23 -9.65 2.90 3.39
CA GLN A 23 -11.08 2.73 3.62
C GLN A 23 -11.36 1.88 4.86
N LYS A 24 -10.64 0.77 5.02
CA LYS A 24 -10.76 -0.10 6.21
C LYS A 24 -10.39 0.63 7.50
N LEU A 25 -9.34 1.45 7.47
CA LEU A 25 -8.96 2.25 8.63
C LEU A 25 -10.03 3.30 8.97
N GLN A 26 -10.60 3.96 7.96
CA GLN A 26 -11.65 4.96 8.14
C GLN A 26 -12.96 4.35 8.67
N SER A 27 -13.31 3.14 8.22
CA SER A 27 -14.48 2.41 8.73
C SER A 27 -14.29 1.86 10.15
N GLY A 28 -13.07 1.94 10.69
CA GLY A 28 -12.76 1.54 12.06
C GLY A 28 -12.90 0.04 12.27
N VAL A 29 -12.15 -0.78 11.52
CA VAL A 29 -12.19 -2.26 11.56
C VAL A 29 -12.40 -2.83 12.96
N GLN A 30 -13.60 -3.34 13.25
CA GLN A 30 -13.95 -3.93 14.56
C GLN A 30 -13.95 -5.46 14.54
N ASP A 31 -14.26 -6.08 13.40
CA ASP A 31 -14.29 -7.54 13.27
C ASP A 31 -12.84 -8.10 13.30
N PRO A 32 -12.52 -9.04 14.21
CA PRO A 32 -11.22 -9.71 14.24
C PRO A 32 -10.79 -10.35 12.91
N LYS A 33 -11.74 -10.83 12.08
CA LYS A 33 -11.46 -11.40 10.76
C LYS A 33 -11.03 -10.32 9.78
N GLU A 34 -11.76 -9.20 9.74
CA GLU A 34 -11.41 -8.05 8.90
C GLU A 34 -10.07 -7.45 9.32
N ARG A 35 -9.79 -7.42 10.63
CA ARG A 35 -8.51 -6.94 11.16
C ARG A 35 -7.35 -7.83 10.75
N LYS A 36 -7.56 -9.15 10.72
CA LYS A 36 -6.57 -10.12 10.23
C LYS A 36 -6.32 -9.95 8.73
N GLU A 37 -7.37 -9.73 7.94
CA GLU A 37 -7.23 -9.51 6.50
C GLU A 37 -6.53 -8.17 6.21
N ALA A 38 -6.91 -7.09 6.89
CA ALA A 38 -6.25 -5.80 6.78
C ALA A 38 -4.75 -5.89 7.11
N ARG A 39 -4.37 -6.71 8.12
CA ARG A 39 -2.94 -6.97 8.41
C ARG A 39 -2.23 -7.72 7.29
N LYS A 40 -2.91 -8.68 6.65
CA LYS A 40 -2.33 -9.42 5.51
C LYS A 40 -2.10 -8.47 4.33
N GLN A 41 -3.09 -7.66 4.01
CA GLN A 41 -3.01 -6.63 2.98
C GLN A 41 -1.93 -5.60 3.28
N ALA A 42 -1.79 -5.14 4.52
CA ALA A 42 -0.73 -4.21 4.91
C ALA A 42 0.68 -4.80 4.70
N LYS A 43 0.86 -6.10 4.97
CA LYS A 43 2.13 -6.80 4.67
C LYS A 43 2.38 -6.92 3.18
N GLU A 44 1.35 -7.18 2.40
CA GLU A 44 1.44 -7.27 0.95
C GLU A 44 1.80 -5.90 0.33
N PHE A 45 1.17 -4.84 0.83
CA PHE A 45 1.48 -3.45 0.48
C PHE A 45 2.94 -3.11 0.75
N SER A 46 3.45 -3.48 1.93
CA SER A 46 4.87 -3.34 2.30
C SER A 46 5.81 -4.06 1.32
N ALA A 47 5.48 -5.30 0.97
CA ALA A 47 6.27 -6.09 0.04
C ALA A 47 6.27 -5.51 -1.39
N MET A 48 5.15 -4.93 -1.82
CA MET A 48 5.06 -4.23 -3.11
C MET A 48 5.90 -2.95 -3.08
N LEU A 49 5.84 -2.15 -2.01
CA LEU A 49 6.64 -0.92 -1.85
C LEU A 49 8.15 -1.13 -1.95
N GLN A 50 8.64 -2.32 -1.62
CA GLN A 50 10.06 -2.67 -1.77
C GLN A 50 10.47 -2.99 -3.21
N GLN A 51 9.50 -3.29 -4.08
CA GLN A 51 9.72 -3.73 -5.46
C GLN A 51 9.47 -2.63 -6.50
N VAL A 52 8.77 -1.56 -6.13
CA VAL A 52 8.44 -0.46 -7.05
C VAL A 52 9.62 0.48 -7.30
N ASP A 53 9.73 1.00 -8.52
CA ASP A 53 10.64 2.10 -8.85
C ASP A 53 9.86 3.43 -8.81
N TRP A 54 10.31 4.37 -7.97
CA TRP A 54 9.72 5.69 -7.81
C TRP A 54 9.61 6.46 -9.14
N ARG A 55 10.49 6.18 -10.10
CA ARG A 55 10.45 6.77 -11.46
C ARG A 55 9.18 6.43 -12.21
N CYS A 56 8.52 5.34 -11.85
CA CYS A 56 7.26 4.87 -12.44
C CYS A 56 6.02 5.33 -11.65
N MET A 57 6.20 6.01 -10.52
CA MET A 57 5.13 6.32 -9.56
C MET A 57 4.73 7.79 -9.55
N GLY A 58 5.46 8.65 -10.26
CA GLY A 58 5.25 10.10 -10.24
C GLY A 58 6.32 10.86 -9.45
N GLY A 59 7.26 10.17 -8.80
CA GLY A 59 8.35 10.79 -8.06
C GLY A 59 8.74 10.05 -6.78
N GLU A 60 9.85 10.46 -6.18
CA GLU A 60 10.33 9.94 -4.89
C GLU A 60 9.45 10.40 -3.71
N ASP A 61 8.86 11.59 -3.82
CA ASP A 61 7.88 12.15 -2.88
C ASP A 61 6.61 11.28 -2.76
N VAL A 62 6.14 10.73 -3.88
CA VAL A 62 5.02 9.79 -3.90
C VAL A 62 5.38 8.50 -3.15
N LEU A 63 6.56 7.94 -3.43
CA LEU A 63 7.04 6.74 -2.73
C LEU A 63 7.16 6.98 -1.22
N GLN A 64 7.66 8.14 -0.82
CA GLN A 64 7.79 8.52 0.58
C GLN A 64 6.41 8.63 1.27
N SER A 65 5.43 9.26 0.63
CA SER A 65 4.06 9.37 1.14
C SER A 65 3.38 8.00 1.33
N LEU A 66 3.66 7.04 0.45
CA LEU A 66 3.14 5.68 0.57
C LEU A 66 3.78 4.91 1.74
N ARG A 67 5.07 5.12 1.99
CA ARG A 67 5.75 4.54 3.17
C ARG A 67 5.21 5.11 4.48
N GLU A 68 4.87 6.39 4.50
CA GLU A 68 4.21 7.01 5.66
C GLU A 68 2.81 6.40 5.88
N THR A 69 2.05 6.21 4.80
CA THR A 69 0.75 5.51 4.86
C THR A 69 0.89 4.08 5.38
N GLU A 70 1.89 3.32 4.92
CA GLU A 70 2.18 1.97 5.42
C GLU A 70 2.40 1.98 6.95
N GLN A 71 3.23 2.89 7.44
CA GLN A 71 3.53 3.00 8.87
C GLN A 71 2.27 3.31 9.68
N GLU A 72 1.43 4.24 9.23
CA GLU A 72 0.18 4.55 9.89
C GLU A 72 -0.78 3.35 9.94
N VAL A 73 -0.91 2.64 8.82
CA VAL A 73 -1.75 1.44 8.72
C VAL A 73 -1.27 0.39 9.72
N MET A 74 0.03 0.12 9.74
CA MET A 74 0.63 -0.87 10.63
C MET A 74 0.49 -0.48 12.11
N GLN A 75 0.59 0.81 12.44
CA GLN A 75 0.36 1.30 13.81
C GLN A 75 -1.09 1.15 14.25
N LYS A 76 -2.06 1.52 13.40
CA LYS A 76 -3.50 1.43 13.72
C LYS A 76 -4.01 -0.02 13.78
N LEU A 77 -3.40 -0.92 13.01
CA LEU A 77 -3.72 -2.35 13.02
C LEU A 77 -2.98 -3.14 14.11
N ARG A 78 -2.12 -2.51 14.91
CA ARG A 78 -1.39 -3.16 16.02
C ARG A 78 -2.33 -3.57 17.15
#